data_AF-A0A425CN83-F1
#
_entry.id   AF-A0A425CN83-F1
#
_cell.length_a   1.000
_cell.length_b   1.000
_cell.length_c   1.000
_cell.angle_alpha   90.00
_cell.angle_beta   90.00
_cell.angle_gamma   90.00
#
_symmetry.space_group_name_H-M   'P 1'
#
loop_
_entity.id
_entity.type
_entity.pdbx_description
1 polymer ?
#
loop_
_entity_poly.entity_id
_entity_poly.type
_entity_poly.pdbx_seq_one_letter_code
_entity_poly.pdbx_strand_id
1 'polypeptide(L)'
;MPVPKLQARIQAGPLVMGALLKHENRLSVLNCRYYKYALSTAGSILVQRASSFGGETIKSKEELSFHCGFRRFAGKPVFSDQSLKSDQHLFQRFLPQSGWSVATVYGPVTFQPASLLLFKPNGQLVASGTLKNVKPDRVMLKRVIITGTPVKVKKRKAVIRYMFYSPEDIRWFEPVELATKHGLTGHIKESLGTHGDFKAVFN
;
A
#
# COMPACT_ATOMS: atom_id res chain seq x y z
N MET A 1 10.32 -31.61 18.69
CA MET A 1 11.07 -30.70 17.80
C MET A 1 12.10 -31.53 17.06
N PRO A 2 12.30 -31.41 15.74
CA PRO A 2 13.40 -32.11 15.09
C PRO A 2 14.70 -31.60 15.71
N VAL A 3 15.46 -32.51 16.32
CA VAL A 3 16.73 -32.28 17.05
C VAL A 3 17.70 -31.33 16.31
N PRO A 4 17.83 -31.39 14.97
CA PRO A 4 18.73 -30.49 14.23
C PRO A 4 18.37 -28.99 14.37
N LYS A 5 17.08 -28.65 14.41
CA LYS A 5 16.65 -27.24 14.52
C LYS A 5 16.96 -26.67 15.90
N LEU A 6 16.89 -27.49 16.94
CA LEU A 6 17.23 -27.09 18.30
C LEU A 6 18.73 -26.85 18.43
N GLN A 7 19.54 -27.76 17.89
CA GLN A 7 21.00 -27.68 17.97
C GLN A 7 21.56 -26.47 17.19
N ALA A 8 21.05 -26.22 15.98
CA ALA A 8 21.38 -25.01 15.23
C ALA A 8 20.95 -23.73 15.95
N ARG A 9 19.85 -23.79 16.73
CA ARG A 9 19.36 -22.62 17.48
C ARG A 9 20.22 -22.33 18.71
N ILE A 10 20.69 -23.36 19.42
CA ILE A 10 21.59 -23.22 20.57
C ILE A 10 22.88 -22.49 20.16
N GLN A 11 23.41 -22.77 18.96
CA GLN A 11 24.58 -22.08 18.41
C GLN A 11 24.30 -20.63 17.99
N ALA A 12 23.06 -20.30 17.64
CA ALA A 12 22.68 -18.97 17.10
C ALA A 12 22.31 -17.93 18.17
N GLY A 13 22.35 -18.28 19.47
CA GLY A 13 22.13 -17.35 20.58
C GLY A 13 20.99 -17.73 21.53
N PRO A 14 20.55 -16.80 22.41
CA PRO A 14 19.65 -17.11 23.51
C PRO A 14 18.26 -17.56 23.03
N LEU A 15 17.68 -18.53 23.75
CA LEU A 15 16.32 -19.02 23.54
C LEU A 15 15.36 -18.28 24.48
N VAL A 16 14.41 -17.54 23.90
CA VAL A 16 13.31 -16.90 24.63
C VAL A 16 12.04 -17.67 24.35
N MET A 17 11.33 -18.08 25.39
CA MET A 17 10.03 -18.77 25.30
C MET A 17 8.96 -17.93 25.99
N GLY A 18 7.77 -17.86 25.38
CA GLY A 18 6.62 -17.17 25.94
C GLY A 18 5.35 -17.97 25.69
N ALA A 19 4.42 -17.93 26.63
CA ALA A 19 3.10 -18.55 26.48
C ALA A 19 2.25 -17.72 25.50
N LEU A 20 1.51 -18.41 24.62
CA LEU A 20 0.60 -17.75 23.70
C LEU A 20 -0.75 -17.52 24.36
N LEU A 21 -1.35 -16.37 24.10
CA LEU A 21 -2.70 -16.09 24.54
C LEU A 21 -3.72 -16.87 23.70
N LYS A 22 -4.95 -16.99 24.23
CA LYS A 22 -6.06 -17.62 23.52
C LYS A 22 -6.25 -16.95 22.16
N HIS A 23 -6.30 -17.74 21.09
CA HIS A 23 -6.43 -17.32 19.68
C HIS A 23 -5.19 -16.73 18.99
N GLU A 24 -4.07 -16.51 19.68
CA GLU A 24 -2.81 -16.09 19.01
C GLU A 24 -2.16 -17.19 18.16
N ASN A 25 -2.67 -18.42 18.25
CA ASN A 25 -2.26 -19.52 17.38
C ASN A 25 -2.96 -19.50 16.01
N ARG A 26 -3.92 -18.61 15.79
CA ARG A 26 -4.66 -18.50 14.52
C ARG A 26 -3.95 -17.52 13.57
N LEU A 27 -4.25 -17.67 12.28
CA LEU A 27 -3.84 -16.74 11.23
C LEU A 27 -4.97 -15.76 10.93
N SER A 28 -4.62 -14.50 10.69
CA SER A 28 -5.58 -13.46 10.27
C SER A 28 -4.85 -12.37 9.47
N VAL A 29 -5.58 -11.32 9.12
CA VAL A 29 -5.05 -10.13 8.47
C VAL A 29 -4.60 -9.14 9.53
N LEU A 30 -3.29 -8.90 9.58
CA LEU A 30 -2.66 -7.92 10.44
C LEU A 30 -2.61 -6.58 9.70
N ASN A 31 -3.20 -5.55 10.31
CA ASN A 31 -3.08 -4.18 9.83
C ASN A 31 -2.06 -3.46 10.71
N CYS A 32 -0.96 -3.08 10.08
CA CYS A 32 0.23 -2.62 10.76
C CYS A 32 0.50 -1.17 10.36
N ARG A 33 0.55 -0.26 11.33
CA ARG A 33 0.83 1.16 11.08
C ARG A 33 2.33 1.36 11.12
N TYR A 34 2.89 1.95 10.06
CA TYR A 34 4.32 2.23 9.96
C TYR A 34 4.58 3.71 9.73
N TYR A 35 5.70 4.15 10.27
CA TYR A 35 6.32 5.41 9.94
C TYR A 35 7.64 5.12 9.24
N LYS A 36 7.78 5.59 8.00
CA LYS A 36 9.09 5.60 7.35
C LYS A 36 9.82 6.84 7.83
N TYR A 37 11.01 6.64 8.41
CA TYR A 37 11.88 7.74 8.79
C TYR A 37 12.41 8.40 7.50
N ALA A 38 11.97 9.63 7.23
CA ALA A 38 12.61 10.45 6.21
C ALA A 38 13.96 10.94 6.76
N LEU A 39 15.03 10.71 6.00
CA LEU A 39 16.28 11.45 6.19
C LEU A 39 15.99 12.92 5.83
N SER A 40 15.74 13.78 6.81
CA SER A 40 15.91 15.21 6.61
C SER A 40 17.40 15.52 6.79
N THR A 41 18.04 15.93 5.71
CA THR A 41 19.30 16.67 5.76
C THR A 41 19.18 17.79 6.80
N ALA A 42 20.18 17.87 7.68
CA ALA A 42 20.42 18.92 8.66
C ALA A 42 19.35 19.15 9.76
N GLY A 43 19.74 18.79 10.99
CA GLY A 43 19.37 19.53 12.20
C GLY A 43 17.88 19.55 12.59
N SER A 44 17.43 18.53 13.32
CA SER A 44 16.67 18.72 14.57
C SER A 44 16.42 17.38 15.24
N ILE A 45 16.70 17.36 16.54
CA ILE A 45 16.64 16.23 17.45
C ILE A 45 15.17 15.87 17.68
N LEU A 46 14.79 14.61 17.42
CA LEU A 46 13.93 13.75 18.26
C LEU A 46 13.66 12.40 17.53
N VAL A 47 14.13 11.32 18.17
CA VAL A 47 13.96 9.89 17.84
C VAL A 47 14.95 9.28 16.82
N GLN A 48 15.90 8.52 17.39
CA GLN A 48 17.09 7.86 16.84
C GLN A 48 16.77 6.93 15.63
N ARG A 49 17.25 7.26 14.44
CA ARG A 49 18.51 6.79 13.80
C ARG A 49 18.66 5.26 13.66
N ALA A 50 18.19 4.73 12.52
CA ALA A 50 18.93 3.69 11.81
C ALA A 50 19.72 4.37 10.69
N SER A 51 21.04 4.51 10.88
CA SER A 51 22.02 5.14 9.98
C SER A 51 22.28 4.36 8.69
N SER A 52 21.45 3.37 8.36
CA SER A 52 21.68 2.41 7.27
C SER A 52 20.71 2.59 6.10
N PHE A 53 19.86 3.61 6.10
CA PHE A 53 18.79 3.74 5.11
C PHE A 53 19.26 4.49 3.85
N GLY A 54 19.88 3.75 2.94
CA GLY A 54 19.97 4.16 1.53
C GLY A 54 18.56 4.41 0.99
N GLY A 55 18.38 5.44 0.18
CA GLY A 55 17.11 5.99 -0.31
C GLY A 55 16.24 5.07 -1.17
N GLU A 56 16.27 3.76 -0.93
CA GLU A 56 15.53 2.77 -1.69
C GLU A 56 14.04 2.85 -1.39
N THR A 57 13.29 2.92 -2.49
CA THR A 57 11.83 2.91 -2.46
C THR A 57 11.37 1.45 -2.40
N ILE A 58 10.45 1.16 -1.48
CA ILE A 58 9.98 -0.20 -1.23
C ILE A 58 8.66 -0.38 -1.92
N LYS A 59 8.55 -1.44 -2.72
CA LYS A 59 7.36 -1.71 -3.50
C LYS A 59 6.36 -2.50 -2.67
N SER A 60 5.08 -2.21 -2.88
CA SER A 60 4.01 -3.08 -2.37
C SER A 60 4.16 -4.49 -2.93
N LYS A 61 3.84 -5.49 -2.10
CA LYS A 61 3.96 -6.93 -2.39
C LYS A 61 5.40 -7.45 -2.51
N GLU A 62 6.39 -6.65 -2.16
CA GLU A 62 7.77 -7.11 -1.96
C GLU A 62 7.86 -7.96 -0.70
N GLU A 63 8.76 -8.95 -0.67
CA GLU A 63 8.93 -9.80 0.49
C GLU A 63 9.73 -9.08 1.58
N LEU A 64 9.14 -8.99 2.77
CA LEU A 64 9.71 -8.33 3.94
C LEU A 64 9.61 -9.26 5.15
N SER A 65 10.59 -9.15 6.03
CA SER A 65 10.63 -9.84 7.32
C SER A 65 9.97 -8.96 8.38
N PHE A 66 8.88 -9.44 8.97
CA PHE A 66 8.13 -8.77 10.02
C PHE A 66 8.58 -9.27 11.38
N HIS A 67 8.96 -8.35 12.25
CA HIS A 67 9.13 -8.61 13.67
C HIS A 67 7.96 -7.94 14.40
N CYS A 68 6.99 -8.73 14.85
CA CYS A 68 5.78 -8.28 15.55
C CYS A 68 5.82 -8.79 17.00
N GLY A 69 6.16 -7.91 17.94
CA GLY A 69 6.44 -8.31 19.31
C GLY A 69 7.52 -9.40 19.37
N PHE A 70 7.19 -10.58 19.89
CA PHE A 70 8.09 -11.73 19.95
C PHE A 70 8.08 -12.63 18.69
N ARG A 71 7.21 -12.34 17.71
CA ARG A 71 7.07 -13.18 16.49
C ARG A 71 7.88 -12.62 15.34
N ARG A 72 8.47 -13.53 14.55
CA ARG A 72 9.17 -13.21 13.30
C ARG A 72 8.59 -14.04 12.18
N PHE A 73 8.22 -13.40 11.08
CA PHE A 73 7.70 -14.09 9.89
C PHE A 73 7.99 -13.28 8.62
N ALA A 74 8.17 -13.96 7.50
CA ALA A 74 8.26 -13.31 6.20
C ALA A 74 6.86 -13.12 5.61
N GLY A 75 6.63 -12.02 4.90
CA GLY A 75 5.36 -11.74 4.26
C GLY A 75 5.49 -10.68 3.17
N LYS A 76 4.48 -10.63 2.29
CA LYS A 76 4.39 -9.64 1.21
C LYS A 76 3.27 -8.64 1.53
N PRO A 77 3.57 -7.51 2.21
CA PRO A 77 2.52 -6.59 2.60
C PRO A 77 1.95 -5.84 1.41
N VAL A 78 0.70 -5.44 1.55
CA VAL A 78 0.05 -4.45 0.69
C VAL A 78 0.04 -3.13 1.46
N PHE A 79 0.65 -2.08 0.90
CA PHE A 79 0.62 -0.75 1.52
C PHE A 79 -0.66 0.00 1.15
N SER A 80 -1.18 0.76 2.09
CA SER A 80 -2.36 1.63 1.91
C SER A 80 -2.24 2.90 2.74
N ASP A 81 -2.97 3.91 2.29
CA ASP A 81 -3.11 5.16 3.02
C ASP A 81 -3.86 4.97 4.36
N GLN A 82 -3.63 5.91 5.27
CA GLN A 82 -4.33 6.01 6.55
C GLN A 82 -5.35 7.16 6.51
N SER A 83 -6.38 7.00 5.69
CA SER A 83 -7.56 7.87 5.77
C SER A 83 -8.30 7.62 7.10
N LEU A 84 -8.52 8.68 7.86
CA LEU A 84 -9.33 8.68 9.09
C LEU A 84 -10.82 8.86 8.81
N LYS A 85 -11.17 9.31 7.60
CA LYS A 85 -12.54 9.72 7.23
C LYS A 85 -13.32 8.65 6.48
N SER A 86 -12.66 7.58 6.01
CA SER A 86 -13.26 6.57 5.14
C SER A 86 -12.73 5.17 5.45
N ASP A 87 -13.62 4.19 5.32
CA ASP A 87 -13.27 2.76 5.42
C ASP A 87 -12.66 2.21 4.12
N GLN A 88 -12.75 2.98 3.04
CA GLN A 88 -12.05 2.73 1.79
C GLN A 88 -10.66 3.34 1.85
N HIS A 89 -9.63 2.51 1.72
CA HIS A 89 -8.25 2.95 1.78
C HIS A 89 -7.56 2.80 0.43
N LEU A 90 -6.89 3.88 -0.01
CA LEU A 90 -6.18 3.90 -1.28
C LEU A 90 -4.92 3.02 -1.18
N PHE A 91 -4.79 2.07 -2.11
CA PHE A 91 -3.59 1.28 -2.30
C PHE A 91 -2.39 2.15 -2.73
N GLN A 92 -1.27 2.00 -2.04
CA GLN A 92 -0.02 2.66 -2.37
C GLN A 92 0.91 1.67 -3.09
N ARG A 93 1.39 2.04 -4.28
CA ARG A 93 2.33 1.19 -5.05
C ARG A 93 3.69 1.06 -4.36
N PHE A 94 4.06 2.09 -3.60
CA PHE A 94 5.31 2.18 -2.88
C PHE A 94 5.06 2.73 -1.47
N LEU A 95 5.89 2.33 -0.51
CA LEU A 95 5.87 2.92 0.82
C LEU A 95 6.30 4.40 0.73
N PRO A 96 5.46 5.36 1.16
CA PRO A 96 5.79 6.77 1.09
C PRO A 96 7.02 7.10 1.94
N GLN A 97 7.82 8.08 1.51
CA GLN A 97 9.04 8.49 2.21
C GLN A 97 8.78 9.14 3.56
N SER A 98 7.65 9.83 3.68
CA SER A 98 7.19 10.51 4.89
C SER A 98 5.71 10.22 5.13
N GLY A 99 5.29 10.40 6.38
CA GLY A 99 3.92 10.17 6.79
C GLY A 99 3.64 8.73 7.23
N TRP A 100 2.39 8.51 7.61
CA TRP A 100 1.91 7.23 8.10
C TRP A 100 1.32 6.41 6.96
N SER A 101 1.71 5.15 6.87
CA SER A 101 1.12 4.19 5.95
C SER A 101 0.75 2.93 6.72
N VAL A 102 -0.25 2.21 6.23
CA VAL A 102 -0.68 0.93 6.81
C VAL A 102 -0.27 -0.19 5.87
N ALA A 103 0.54 -1.12 6.35
CA ALA A 103 0.81 -2.36 5.66
C ALA A 103 -0.15 -3.45 6.15
N THR A 104 -0.78 -4.12 5.20
CA THR A 104 -1.74 -5.19 5.44
C THR A 104 -1.09 -6.50 5.01
N VAL A 105 -1.01 -7.47 5.91
CA VAL A 105 -0.33 -8.76 5.66
C VAL A 105 -1.03 -9.89 6.40
N TYR A 106 -1.04 -11.07 5.80
CA TYR A 106 -1.47 -12.28 6.49
C TYR A 106 -0.40 -12.75 7.46
N GLY A 107 -0.77 -13.00 8.71
CA GLY A 107 0.18 -13.44 9.73
C GLY A 107 -0.51 -13.98 10.98
N PRO A 108 0.29 -14.49 11.94
CA PRO A 108 -0.23 -14.96 13.22
C PRO A 108 -0.87 -13.82 14.00
N VAL A 109 -2.03 -14.06 14.59
CA VAL A 109 -2.73 -13.09 15.43
C VAL A 109 -1.85 -12.71 16.62
N THR A 110 -1.67 -11.42 16.84
CA THR A 110 -0.99 -10.84 18.00
C THR A 110 -1.92 -9.81 18.62
N PHE A 111 -2.07 -9.82 19.94
CA PHE A 111 -2.87 -8.80 20.61
C PHE A 111 -2.12 -7.46 20.72
N GLN A 112 -2.90 -6.38 20.76
CA GLN A 112 -2.37 -5.03 20.90
C GLN A 112 -2.12 -4.71 22.39
N PRO A 113 -1.13 -3.88 22.73
CA PRO A 113 -0.17 -3.20 21.85
C PRO A 113 1.01 -4.11 21.48
N ALA A 114 1.42 -4.09 20.19
CA ALA A 114 2.62 -4.78 19.73
C ALA A 114 3.46 -3.85 18.85
N SER A 115 4.76 -3.78 19.14
CA SER A 115 5.73 -3.08 18.30
C SER A 115 6.02 -3.90 17.05
N LEU A 116 6.25 -3.18 15.95
CA LEU A 116 6.50 -3.78 14.64
C LEU A 116 7.75 -3.18 14.01
N LEU A 117 8.63 -4.06 13.54
CA LEU A 117 9.78 -3.69 12.74
C LEU A 117 9.71 -4.47 11.42
N LEU A 118 9.93 -3.78 10.29
CA LEU A 118 10.12 -4.43 9.00
C LEU A 118 11.60 -4.47 8.67
N PHE A 119 12.04 -5.60 8.14
CA PHE A 119 13.37 -5.78 7.59
C PHE A 119 13.29 -6.25 6.15
N LYS A 120 14.27 -5.87 5.33
CA LYS A 120 14.52 -6.55 4.06
C LYS A 120 15.18 -7.91 4.30
N PRO A 121 15.16 -8.83 3.31
CA PRO A 121 15.85 -10.13 3.42
C PRO A 121 17.36 -10.01 3.73
N ASN A 122 17.99 -8.88 3.35
CA ASN A 122 19.39 -8.56 3.67
C ASN A 122 19.63 -8.15 5.14
N GLY A 123 18.60 -8.12 5.99
CA GLY A 123 18.70 -7.72 7.39
C GLY A 123 18.64 -6.21 7.64
N GLN A 124 18.44 -5.39 6.60
CA GLN A 124 18.35 -3.94 6.73
C GLN A 124 16.98 -3.54 7.30
N LEU A 125 16.98 -2.71 8.35
CA LEU A 125 15.75 -2.14 8.92
C LEU A 125 15.10 -1.17 7.92
N VAL A 126 13.82 -1.38 7.67
CA VAL A 126 13.02 -0.63 6.71
C VAL A 126 12.17 0.46 7.35
N ALA A 127 11.37 0.05 8.32
CA ALA A 127 10.43 0.92 8.98
C ALA A 127 10.10 0.37 10.36
N SER A 128 9.73 1.29 11.24
CA SER A 128 9.25 0.99 12.58
C SER A 128 7.77 1.38 12.67
N GLY A 129 7.04 0.69 13.52
CA GLY A 129 5.59 0.82 13.59
C GLY A 129 4.97 0.11 14.77
N THR A 130 3.65 0.08 14.76
CA THR A 130 2.82 -0.56 15.78
C THR A 130 1.63 -1.27 15.14
N LEU A 131 1.17 -2.33 15.79
CA LEU A 131 0.02 -3.10 15.33
C LEU A 131 -1.26 -2.27 15.53
N LYS A 132 -1.96 -1.96 14.42
CA LYS A 132 -3.17 -1.11 14.44
C LYS A 132 -4.43 -1.88 14.80
N ASN A 133 -4.61 -3.06 14.20
CA ASN A 133 -5.66 -4.02 14.54
C ASN A 133 -5.43 -5.32 13.76
N VAL A 134 -6.19 -6.35 14.11
CA VAL A 134 -6.17 -7.65 13.44
C VAL A 134 -7.57 -7.92 12.91
N LYS A 135 -7.88 -7.36 11.73
CA LYS A 135 -9.21 -7.46 11.10
C LYS A 135 -9.09 -7.64 9.58
N PRO A 136 -9.79 -8.62 8.99
CA PRO A 136 -9.82 -8.82 7.54
C PRO A 136 -10.72 -7.83 6.80
N ASP A 137 -11.57 -7.08 7.51
CA ASP A 137 -12.62 -6.23 6.92
C ASP A 137 -12.08 -4.95 6.24
N ARG A 138 -10.78 -4.67 6.32
CA ARG A 138 -10.16 -3.47 5.78
C ARG A 138 -10.13 -3.50 4.25
N VAL A 139 -10.95 -2.67 3.60
CA VAL A 139 -11.04 -2.61 2.13
C VAL A 139 -9.91 -1.76 1.54
N MET A 140 -9.12 -2.36 0.64
CA MET A 140 -8.03 -1.71 -0.07
C MET A 140 -8.38 -1.53 -1.55
N LEU A 141 -8.42 -0.28 -2.02
CA LEU A 141 -8.79 0.04 -3.40
C LEU A 141 -7.58 0.47 -4.22
N LYS A 142 -7.34 -0.21 -5.34
CA LYS A 142 -6.31 0.18 -6.31
C LYS A 142 -6.90 1.10 -7.37
N ARG A 143 -6.45 2.35 -7.38
CA ARG A 143 -6.78 3.30 -8.44
C ARG A 143 -5.93 3.06 -9.69
N VAL A 144 -6.58 2.99 -10.84
CA VAL A 144 -5.98 3.04 -12.18
C VAL A 144 -6.50 4.31 -12.85
N ILE A 145 -5.59 5.08 -13.46
CA ILE A 145 -5.94 6.30 -14.18
C ILE A 145 -5.69 6.01 -15.67
N ILE A 146 -6.75 6.06 -16.46
CA ILE A 146 -6.68 5.97 -17.92
C ILE A 146 -6.60 7.39 -18.45
N THR A 147 -5.66 7.66 -19.34
CA THR A 147 -5.40 9.01 -19.83
C THR A 147 -5.73 9.10 -21.31
N GLY A 148 -6.40 10.19 -21.70
CA GLY A 148 -6.61 10.56 -23.08
C GLY A 148 -6.18 12.00 -23.34
N THR A 149 -6.14 12.37 -24.62
CA THR A 149 -5.76 13.72 -25.06
C THR A 149 -6.96 14.39 -25.73
N PRO A 150 -7.34 15.62 -25.31
CA PRO A 150 -8.35 16.39 -26.01
C PRO A 150 -7.78 16.91 -27.34
N VAL A 151 -8.45 16.62 -28.45
CA VAL A 151 -7.99 17.00 -29.80
C VAL A 151 -8.81 18.13 -30.40
N LYS A 152 -10.13 18.13 -30.20
CA LYS A 152 -11.01 19.22 -30.65
C LYS A 152 -11.85 19.71 -29.49
N VAL A 153 -11.76 20.99 -29.16
CA VAL A 153 -12.49 21.61 -28.04
C VAL A 153 -13.42 22.70 -28.57
N LYS A 154 -14.68 22.67 -28.15
CA LYS A 154 -15.69 23.66 -28.51
C LYS A 154 -16.58 23.96 -27.31
N LYS A 155 -16.39 25.13 -26.69
CA LYS A 155 -17.07 25.53 -25.45
C LYS A 155 -16.92 24.41 -24.40
N ARG A 156 -18.04 23.83 -23.95
CA ARG A 156 -18.11 22.72 -22.98
C ARG A 156 -17.88 21.33 -23.56
N LYS A 157 -17.76 21.18 -24.89
CA LYS A 157 -17.62 19.88 -25.55
C LYS A 157 -16.17 19.66 -25.97
N ALA A 158 -15.64 18.46 -25.76
CA ALA A 158 -14.34 18.08 -26.27
C ALA A 158 -14.39 16.69 -26.92
N VAL A 159 -13.60 16.49 -27.97
CA VAL A 159 -13.32 15.17 -28.53
C VAL A 159 -12.00 14.68 -27.95
N ILE A 160 -12.03 13.51 -27.32
CA ILE A 160 -10.89 12.89 -26.65
C ILE A 160 -10.43 11.69 -27.47
N ARG A 161 -9.11 11.57 -27.63
CA ARG A 161 -8.44 10.47 -28.32
C ARG A 161 -7.47 9.75 -27.40
N TYR A 162 -7.10 8.53 -27.78
CA TYR A 162 -6.07 7.70 -27.14
C TYR A 162 -6.36 7.29 -25.68
N MET A 163 -7.59 7.51 -25.19
CA MET A 163 -8.02 6.96 -23.89
C MET A 163 -8.49 5.52 -24.02
N PHE A 164 -9.20 5.22 -25.11
CA PHE A 164 -9.70 3.90 -25.48
C PHE A 164 -9.33 3.61 -26.93
N TYR A 165 -9.43 2.34 -27.32
CA TYR A 165 -9.17 1.90 -28.70
C TYR A 165 -10.40 1.25 -29.35
N SER A 166 -11.39 0.83 -28.55
CA SER A 166 -12.66 0.25 -29.03
C SER A 166 -13.86 1.14 -28.65
N PRO A 167 -14.90 1.23 -29.49
CA PRO A 167 -16.16 1.86 -29.12
C PRO A 167 -16.91 1.11 -28.01
N GLU A 168 -16.64 -0.19 -27.83
CA GLU A 168 -17.24 -1.00 -26.76
C GLU A 168 -16.75 -0.56 -25.38
N ASP A 169 -15.45 -0.26 -25.26
CA ASP A 169 -14.85 0.25 -24.02
C ASP A 169 -15.49 1.59 -23.64
N ILE A 170 -15.74 2.47 -24.62
CA ILE A 170 -16.37 3.77 -24.37
C ILE A 170 -17.76 3.60 -23.78
N ARG A 171 -18.58 2.69 -24.34
CA ARG A 171 -19.94 2.41 -23.84
C ARG A 171 -19.89 1.81 -22.43
N TRP A 172 -18.93 0.92 -22.18
CA TRP A 172 -18.73 0.34 -20.86
C TRP A 172 -18.40 1.39 -19.79
N PHE A 173 -17.53 2.35 -20.14
CA PHE A 173 -17.08 3.43 -19.25
C PHE A 173 -17.95 4.68 -19.29
N GLU A 174 -19.06 4.69 -20.04
CA GLU A 174 -19.96 5.84 -20.18
C GLU A 174 -20.49 6.38 -18.83
N PRO A 175 -20.86 5.55 -17.83
CA PRO A 175 -21.34 6.03 -16.54
C PRO A 175 -20.25 6.66 -15.66
N VAL A 176 -18.97 6.55 -16.03
CA VAL A 176 -17.84 7.00 -15.20
C VAL A 176 -17.59 8.49 -15.41
N GLU A 177 -17.37 9.22 -14.31
CA GLU A 177 -16.99 10.63 -14.34
C GLU A 177 -15.55 10.81 -14.81
N LEU A 178 -15.35 11.75 -15.73
CA LEU A 178 -14.06 12.18 -16.23
C LEU A 178 -13.56 13.37 -15.41
N ALA A 179 -12.27 13.37 -15.10
CA ALA A 179 -11.60 14.50 -14.47
C ALA A 179 -10.41 14.95 -15.31
N THR A 180 -10.24 16.26 -15.42
CA THR A 180 -9.06 16.85 -16.07
C THR A 180 -8.01 17.24 -15.04
N LYS A 181 -6.76 17.43 -15.48
CA LYS A 181 -5.67 17.91 -14.61
C LYS A 181 -5.93 19.29 -14.03
N HIS A 182 -6.76 20.10 -14.68
CA HIS A 182 -7.10 21.46 -14.27
C HIS A 182 -8.40 21.54 -13.45
N GLY A 183 -8.90 20.40 -12.95
CA GLY A 183 -10.03 20.37 -12.01
C GLY A 183 -11.42 20.39 -12.65
N LEU A 184 -11.54 20.43 -13.98
CA LEU A 184 -12.83 20.25 -14.65
C LEU A 184 -13.28 18.80 -14.56
N THR A 185 -14.58 18.62 -14.30
CA THR A 185 -15.26 17.33 -14.33
C THR A 185 -16.23 17.25 -15.50
N GLY A 186 -16.54 16.04 -15.94
CA GLY A 186 -17.39 15.81 -17.10
C GLY A 186 -17.76 14.35 -17.30
N HIS A 187 -18.51 14.08 -18.38
CA HIS A 187 -18.96 12.74 -18.73
C HIS A 187 -18.80 12.47 -20.21
N ILE A 188 -18.65 11.18 -20.56
CA ILE A 188 -18.72 10.70 -21.93
C ILE A 188 -20.14 10.93 -22.44
N LYS A 189 -20.26 11.41 -23.69
CA LYS A 189 -21.56 11.64 -24.34
C LYS A 189 -21.85 10.65 -25.46
N GLU A 190 -20.87 10.40 -26.32
CA GLU A 190 -21.03 9.49 -27.45
C GLU A 190 -19.68 9.02 -27.96
N SER A 191 -19.61 7.78 -28.44
CA SER A 191 -18.46 7.27 -29.20
C SER A 191 -18.44 7.84 -30.62
N LEU A 192 -17.26 8.05 -31.17
CA LEU A 192 -17.01 8.56 -32.52
C LEU A 192 -16.23 7.52 -33.33
N GLY A 193 -16.88 6.92 -34.34
CA GLY A 193 -16.24 5.96 -35.23
C GLY A 193 -15.85 4.65 -34.54
N THR A 194 -14.78 4.02 -35.04
CA THR A 194 -14.34 2.68 -34.65
C THR A 194 -13.06 2.65 -33.82
N HIS A 195 -12.37 3.78 -33.65
CA HIS A 195 -11.01 3.85 -33.09
C HIS A 195 -10.94 4.25 -31.60
N GLY A 196 -12.05 4.19 -30.87
CA GLY A 196 -12.06 4.56 -29.45
C GLY A 196 -12.02 6.07 -29.18
N ASP A 197 -12.31 6.89 -30.19
CA ASP A 197 -12.54 8.32 -30.01
C ASP A 197 -13.94 8.54 -29.40
N PHE A 198 -14.10 9.55 -28.55
CA PHE A 198 -15.40 9.91 -28.01
C PHE A 198 -15.54 11.40 -27.77
N LYS A 199 -16.79 11.86 -27.72
CA LYS A 199 -17.15 13.22 -27.33
C LYS A 199 -17.50 13.21 -25.84
N ALA A 200 -16.92 14.14 -25.09
CA ALA A 200 -17.26 14.39 -23.70
C ALA A 200 -17.79 15.81 -23.52
N VAL A 201 -18.54 15.99 -22.45
CA VAL A 201 -19.02 17.29 -21.98
C VAL A 201 -18.40 17.56 -20.62
N PHE A 202 -17.79 18.74 -20.47
CA PHE A 202 -17.20 19.23 -19.23
C PHE A 202 -17.97 20.45 -18.72
N ASN A 203 -17.96 20.65 -17.40
CA ASN A 203 -18.66 21.76 -16.73
C ASN A 203 -18.01 23.12 -16.98
#